data_AF-A0A7W1STN9-F1
#
_entry.id   AF-A0A7W1STN9-F1
#
_cell.length_a   1.000
_cell.length_b   1.000
_cell.length_c   1.000
_cell.angle_alpha   90.00
_cell.angle_beta   90.00
_cell.angle_gamma   90.00
#
_symmetry.space_group_name_H-M   'P 1'
#
loop_
_entity.id
_entity.type
_entity.pdbx_description
1 polymer ?
#
loop_
_entity_poly.entity_id
_entity_poly.type
_entity_poly.pdbx_seq_one_letter_code
_entity_poly.pdbx_strand_id
1 'polypeptide(L)'
;RGRRSPGAHHDPERARQSRLTRGDKDFSSPFNRHGTRKSHLDAQGDLVPANPEGAASVVEHVVGRRSPGKGDSPYSSFTSPGARAEVRFGGNKIEVDVVRLQADIDAGLVPGVEILPPHRVQAAIQADADRIAGRPVDLYVRKGHVADAARSYGLGARATAELRQRMIDMANAQRHHEWMIRGVLPGRYVGGPHTEERHG
;
A
#
# COMPACT_ATOMS: atom_id res chain seq x y z
N ARG A 1 35.03 -17.97 33.24
CA ARG A 1 34.93 -17.46 31.85
C ARG A 1 33.72 -18.11 31.19
N GLY A 2 32.55 -17.48 31.28
CA GLY A 2 31.33 -17.96 30.62
C GLY A 2 31.32 -17.52 29.15
N ARG A 3 31.22 -18.48 28.23
CA ARG A 3 31.02 -18.20 26.80
C ARG A 3 29.63 -17.62 26.62
N ARG A 4 29.54 -16.38 26.13
CA ARG A 4 28.29 -15.80 25.64
C ARG A 4 27.90 -16.53 24.35
N SER A 5 26.69 -17.05 24.30
CA SER A 5 26.07 -17.55 23.07
C SER A 5 26.00 -16.42 22.04
N PRO A 6 26.28 -16.66 20.75
CA PRO A 6 26.08 -15.65 19.72
C PRO A 6 24.58 -15.36 19.59
N GLY A 7 24.21 -14.08 19.66
CA GLY A 7 22.83 -13.62 19.49
C GLY A 7 22.25 -14.04 18.14
N ALA A 8 20.92 -14.16 18.12
CA ALA A 8 20.12 -14.52 16.96
C ALA A 8 20.62 -13.84 15.68
N HIS A 9 21.31 -14.63 14.85
CA HIS A 9 21.82 -14.18 13.58
C HIS A 9 20.65 -13.81 12.66
N HIS A 10 20.77 -12.61 12.13
CA HIS A 10 20.04 -12.00 11.03
C HIS A 10 19.91 -12.97 9.85
N ASP A 11 18.83 -13.74 9.80
CA ASP A 11 18.48 -14.58 8.65
C ASP A 11 18.17 -13.66 7.45
N PRO A 12 19.04 -13.62 6.42
CA PRO A 12 18.86 -12.73 5.27
C PRO A 12 17.61 -13.09 4.45
N GLU A 13 17.12 -14.32 4.54
CA GLU A 13 15.90 -14.77 3.86
C GLU A 13 14.65 -14.26 4.58
N ARG A 14 14.60 -14.33 5.93
CA ARG A 14 13.57 -13.67 6.74
C ARG A 14 13.58 -12.15 6.60
N ALA A 15 14.77 -11.55 6.50
CA ALA A 15 14.92 -10.11 6.25
C ALA A 15 14.38 -9.74 4.86
N ARG A 16 14.65 -10.54 3.81
CA ARG A 16 14.08 -10.37 2.46
C ARG A 16 12.57 -10.56 2.43
N GLN A 17 12.02 -11.51 3.18
CA GLN A 17 10.58 -11.72 3.31
C GLN A 17 9.86 -10.55 4.02
N SER A 18 10.62 -9.66 4.66
CA SER A 18 10.12 -8.49 5.39
C SER A 18 10.26 -7.17 4.61
N ARG A 19 10.76 -7.20 3.37
CA ARG A 19 11.03 -5.98 2.57
C ARG A 19 9.84 -5.56 1.73
N LEU A 20 9.09 -4.55 2.13
CA LEU A 20 7.99 -4.05 1.30
C LEU A 20 8.54 -3.41 0.03
N THR A 21 7.92 -3.65 -1.12
CA THR A 21 8.40 -3.15 -2.41
C THR A 21 7.42 -2.17 -3.04
N ARG A 22 7.95 -1.20 -3.77
CA ARG A 22 7.16 -0.27 -4.59
C ARG A 22 7.87 -0.02 -5.90
N GLY A 23 7.13 -0.17 -7.00
CA GLY A 23 7.59 0.24 -8.33
C GLY A 23 7.15 1.65 -8.67
N ASP A 24 7.99 2.39 -9.38
CA ASP A 24 7.62 3.63 -10.07
C ASP A 24 8.47 3.84 -11.33
N LYS A 25 7.99 4.68 -12.26
CA LYS A 25 8.78 5.11 -13.41
C LYS A 25 9.88 6.09 -13.00
N ASP A 26 9.59 6.96 -12.05
CA ASP A 26 10.49 8.02 -11.64
C ASP A 26 10.16 8.43 -10.20
N PHE A 27 10.98 7.98 -9.26
CA PHE A 27 10.78 8.34 -7.85
C PHE A 27 11.10 9.79 -7.54
N SER A 28 11.80 10.54 -8.40
CA SER A 28 12.13 11.95 -8.13
C SER A 28 10.97 12.90 -8.42
N SER A 29 10.04 12.51 -9.30
CA SER A 29 8.92 13.36 -9.67
C SER A 29 7.78 13.30 -8.65
N PRO A 30 7.31 14.44 -8.10
CA PRO A 30 6.16 14.47 -7.19
C PRO A 30 4.82 14.29 -7.91
N PHE A 31 4.81 14.24 -9.25
CA PHE A 31 3.59 14.13 -10.05
C PHE A 31 3.62 12.91 -10.96
N ASN A 32 2.45 12.32 -11.19
CA ASN A 32 2.31 11.29 -12.23
C ASN A 32 2.10 11.93 -13.61
N ARG A 33 2.08 11.12 -14.68
CA ARG A 33 1.89 11.57 -16.09
C ARG A 33 0.61 12.38 -16.37
N HIS A 34 -0.33 12.44 -15.43
CA HIS A 34 -1.58 13.19 -15.50
C HIS A 34 -1.61 14.40 -14.56
N GLY A 35 -0.48 14.79 -13.97
CA GLY A 35 -0.37 15.96 -13.08
C GLY A 35 -0.93 15.74 -11.67
N THR A 36 -1.36 14.53 -11.30
CA THR A 36 -1.76 14.24 -9.91
C THR A 36 -0.52 14.00 -9.05
N ARG A 37 -0.50 14.57 -7.83
CA ARG A 37 0.52 14.28 -6.83
C ARG A 37 0.62 12.78 -6.56
N LYS A 38 1.82 12.30 -6.30
CA LYS A 38 2.13 10.92 -5.95
C LYS A 38 3.26 10.88 -4.93
N SER A 39 3.48 9.71 -4.33
CA SER A 39 4.66 9.51 -3.51
C SER A 39 5.94 9.63 -4.34
N HIS A 40 6.95 10.26 -3.77
CA HIS A 40 8.24 10.55 -4.40
C HIS A 40 9.35 10.56 -3.34
N LEU A 41 10.59 10.38 -3.77
CA LEU A 41 11.78 10.57 -2.96
C LEU A 41 12.21 12.04 -3.05
N ASP A 42 12.46 12.66 -1.91
CA ASP A 42 13.04 13.99 -1.84
C ASP A 42 14.58 13.96 -1.94
N ALA A 43 15.22 15.12 -1.76
CA ALA A 43 16.67 15.25 -1.85
C ALA A 43 17.43 14.52 -0.73
N GLN A 44 16.76 14.21 0.38
CA GLN A 44 17.29 13.49 1.53
C GLN A 44 17.12 11.97 1.38
N GLY A 45 16.38 11.54 0.34
CA GLY A 45 16.02 10.15 0.12
C GLY A 45 14.81 9.71 0.96
N ASP A 46 14.11 10.64 1.62
CA ASP A 46 12.89 10.34 2.34
C ASP A 46 11.76 10.09 1.32
N LEU A 47 10.94 9.07 1.55
CA LEU A 47 9.76 8.83 0.73
C LEU A 47 8.59 9.66 1.27
N VAL A 48 8.28 10.72 0.55
CA VAL A 48 7.20 11.66 0.84
C VAL A 48 5.92 11.17 0.14
N PRO A 49 4.79 10.98 0.84
CA PRO A 49 3.50 10.66 0.22
C PRO A 49 2.98 11.84 -0.62
N ALA A 50 1.86 11.65 -1.34
CA ALA A 50 1.29 12.70 -2.20
C ALA A 50 0.98 14.01 -1.44
N ASN A 51 0.47 13.89 -0.21
CA ASN A 51 0.35 14.98 0.74
C ASN A 51 0.50 14.43 2.19
N PRO A 52 1.62 14.65 2.89
CA PRO A 52 1.82 14.16 4.27
C PRO A 52 0.75 14.64 5.27
N GLU A 53 0.20 15.84 5.04
CA GLU A 53 -0.85 16.46 5.88
C GLU A 53 -2.26 16.17 5.34
N GLY A 54 -2.35 15.38 4.27
CA GLY A 54 -3.59 15.09 3.59
C GLY A 54 -4.59 14.30 4.43
N ALA A 55 -5.87 14.47 4.12
CA ALA A 55 -6.97 13.88 4.88
C ALA A 55 -7.62 12.68 4.19
N ALA A 56 -7.15 12.30 2.99
CA ALA A 56 -7.73 11.18 2.26
C ALA A 56 -7.68 9.90 3.09
N SER A 57 -8.79 9.17 3.12
CA SER A 57 -8.91 7.87 3.77
C SER A 57 -8.11 6.78 3.04
N VAL A 58 -7.92 5.65 3.73
CA VAL A 58 -7.35 4.42 3.14
C VAL A 58 -8.10 4.02 1.87
N VAL A 59 -9.43 4.09 1.91
CA VAL A 59 -10.28 3.70 0.79
C VAL A 59 -10.12 4.66 -0.39
N GLU A 60 -10.11 5.97 -0.16
CA GLU A 60 -9.85 6.95 -1.21
C GLU A 60 -8.47 6.77 -1.84
N HIS A 61 -7.47 6.37 -1.04
CA HIS A 61 -6.15 6.02 -1.57
C HIS A 61 -6.21 4.80 -2.50
N VAL A 62 -6.85 3.71 -2.08
CA VAL A 62 -6.90 2.44 -2.82
C VAL A 62 -7.70 2.57 -4.11
N VAL A 63 -8.84 3.26 -4.09
CA VAL A 63 -9.65 3.59 -5.29
C VAL A 63 -8.81 4.29 -6.35
N GLY A 64 -7.80 5.03 -5.93
CA GLY A 64 -6.83 5.64 -6.81
C GLY A 64 -7.47 6.75 -7.66
N ARG A 65 -7.26 6.69 -8.97
CA ARG A 65 -7.65 7.75 -9.92
C ARG A 65 -9.14 8.05 -9.97
N ARG A 66 -10.01 7.15 -9.49
CA ARG A 66 -11.46 7.38 -9.43
C ARG A 66 -11.86 8.18 -8.19
N SER A 67 -10.94 8.38 -7.25
CA SER A 67 -11.15 9.23 -6.08
C SER A 67 -10.59 10.63 -6.33
N PRO A 68 -11.38 11.70 -6.13
CA PRO A 68 -10.88 13.08 -6.15
C PRO A 68 -9.74 13.32 -5.14
N GLY A 69 -9.75 12.59 -4.02
CA GLY A 69 -8.78 12.75 -2.92
C GLY A 69 -7.41 12.09 -3.14
N LYS A 70 -7.15 11.43 -4.28
CA LYS A 70 -5.90 10.67 -4.47
C LYS A 70 -4.64 11.53 -4.36
N GLY A 71 -4.69 12.77 -4.85
CA GLY A 71 -3.58 13.73 -4.74
C GLY A 71 -3.39 14.29 -3.33
N ASP A 72 -4.36 14.12 -2.45
CA ASP A 72 -4.37 14.55 -1.04
C ASP A 72 -4.08 13.38 -0.08
N SER A 73 -3.41 12.34 -0.57
CA SER A 73 -3.18 11.14 0.22
C SER A 73 -1.96 11.27 1.14
N PRO A 74 -2.11 10.98 2.45
CA PRO A 74 -0.99 10.86 3.39
C PRO A 74 -0.30 9.48 3.35
N TYR A 75 -0.75 8.58 2.46
CA TYR A 75 -0.22 7.22 2.36
C TYR A 75 0.67 7.00 1.14
N SER A 76 1.61 6.07 1.29
CA SER A 76 2.35 5.40 0.22
C SER A 76 2.02 3.90 0.24
N SER A 77 1.55 3.35 -0.88
CA SER A 77 1.29 1.90 -1.02
C SER A 77 2.53 1.12 -1.42
N PHE A 78 2.61 -0.10 -0.90
CA PHE A 78 3.64 -1.10 -1.14
C PHE A 78 3.04 -2.50 -1.33
N THR A 79 3.84 -3.39 -1.91
CA THR A 79 3.53 -4.80 -2.13
C THR A 79 4.44 -5.64 -1.22
N SER A 80 3.91 -6.71 -0.64
CA SER A 80 4.74 -7.67 0.12
C SER A 80 5.64 -8.49 -0.82
N PRO A 81 6.86 -8.88 -0.39
CA PRO A 81 7.62 -9.95 -1.03
C PRO A 81 6.75 -11.19 -1.19
N GLY A 82 6.81 -11.85 -2.34
CA GLY A 82 6.06 -13.08 -2.60
C GLY A 82 4.56 -12.89 -2.83
N ALA A 83 4.06 -11.65 -2.98
CA ALA A 83 2.69 -11.43 -3.46
C ALA A 83 2.48 -12.16 -4.80
N ARG A 84 1.26 -12.70 -5.01
CA ARG A 84 0.91 -13.49 -6.21
C ARG A 84 1.18 -12.76 -7.53
N ALA A 85 1.23 -11.43 -7.50
CA ALA A 85 1.72 -10.61 -8.59
C ALA A 85 2.55 -9.46 -8.02
N GLU A 86 3.84 -9.43 -8.34
CA GLU A 86 4.67 -8.24 -8.12
C GLU A 86 4.12 -7.09 -8.97
N VAL A 87 3.86 -5.95 -8.33
CA VAL A 87 3.32 -4.78 -9.03
C VAL A 87 4.46 -4.03 -9.69
N ARG A 88 4.78 -4.40 -10.93
CA ARG A 88 5.81 -3.76 -11.74
C ARG A 88 5.29 -2.47 -12.35
N PHE A 89 5.58 -1.33 -11.70
CA PHE A 89 5.36 -0.02 -12.28
C PHE A 89 6.70 0.60 -12.69
N GLY A 90 6.85 0.90 -13.97
CA GLY A 90 7.81 1.91 -14.46
C GLY A 90 9.30 1.55 -14.47
N GLY A 91 9.70 0.34 -14.04
CA GLY A 91 11.06 -0.17 -14.21
C GLY A 91 12.06 0.26 -13.13
N ASN A 92 11.66 1.13 -12.18
CA ASN A 92 12.42 1.37 -10.96
C ASN A 92 11.69 0.79 -9.76
N LYS A 93 12.44 0.37 -8.74
CA LYS A 93 11.92 -0.23 -7.52
C LYS A 93 12.61 0.34 -6.29
N ILE A 94 11.83 0.61 -5.25
CA ILE A 94 12.34 0.83 -3.89
C ILE A 94 11.88 -0.31 -2.98
N GLU A 95 12.63 -0.51 -1.90
CA GLU A 95 12.34 -1.48 -0.85
C GLU A 95 12.33 -0.80 0.52
N VAL A 96 11.51 -1.30 1.44
CA VAL A 96 11.41 -0.76 2.81
C VAL A 96 11.61 -1.86 3.83
N ASP A 97 12.52 -1.64 4.78
CA ASP A 97 12.68 -2.53 5.94
C ASP A 97 11.55 -2.31 6.95
N VAL A 98 10.43 -3.00 6.77
CA VAL A 98 9.23 -2.78 7.59
C VAL A 98 9.42 -3.22 9.03
N VAL A 99 10.27 -4.23 9.27
CA VAL A 99 10.52 -4.77 10.62
C VAL A 99 11.31 -3.78 11.43
N ARG A 100 12.41 -3.26 10.87
CA ARG A 100 13.19 -2.21 11.53
C ARG A 100 12.38 -0.94 11.70
N LEU A 101 11.61 -0.54 10.68
CA LEU A 101 10.74 0.62 10.75
C LEU A 101 9.72 0.49 11.89
N GLN A 102 9.02 -0.64 12.00
CA GLN A 102 8.03 -0.86 13.06
C GLN A 102 8.68 -0.78 14.45
N ALA A 103 9.84 -1.43 14.64
CA ALA A 103 10.55 -1.37 15.91
C ALA A 103 10.93 0.07 16.32
N ASP A 104 11.38 0.88 15.36
CA ASP A 104 11.75 2.28 15.63
C ASP A 104 10.52 3.19 15.82
N ILE A 105 9.38 2.88 15.19
CA ILE A 105 8.08 3.54 15.48
C ILE A 105 7.66 3.24 16.92
N ASP A 106 7.68 1.97 17.32
CA ASP A 106 7.27 1.53 18.66
C ASP A 106 8.17 2.12 19.76
N ALA A 107 9.45 2.35 19.44
CA ALA A 107 10.41 3.03 20.31
C ALA A 107 10.28 4.57 20.31
N GLY A 108 9.38 5.14 19.51
CA GLY A 108 9.17 6.59 19.40
C GLY A 108 10.23 7.35 18.59
N LEU A 109 11.10 6.64 17.86
CA LEU A 109 12.20 7.21 17.08
C LEU A 109 11.77 7.70 15.68
N VAL A 110 10.60 7.27 15.23
CA VAL A 110 9.98 7.67 13.95
C VAL A 110 8.56 8.17 14.22
N PRO A 111 8.40 9.38 14.79
CA PRO A 111 7.08 9.94 15.04
C PRO A 111 6.37 10.28 13.73
N GLY A 112 5.03 10.25 13.73
CA GLY A 112 4.22 10.66 12.57
C GLY A 112 4.14 9.63 11.44
N VAL A 113 4.66 8.41 11.64
CA VAL A 113 4.56 7.30 10.69
C VAL A 113 3.68 6.19 11.27
N GLU A 114 2.75 5.68 10.46
CA GLU A 114 1.91 4.52 10.81
C GLU A 114 1.99 3.47 9.71
N ILE A 115 2.17 2.20 10.08
CA ILE A 115 2.16 1.07 9.15
C ILE A 115 0.78 0.40 9.19
N LEU A 116 0.15 0.31 8.04
CA LEU A 116 -1.11 -0.39 7.83
C LEU A 116 -0.81 -1.71 7.10
N PRO A 117 -0.85 -2.85 7.82
CA PRO A 117 -0.72 -4.17 7.21
C PRO A 117 -1.95 -4.53 6.37
N PRO A 118 -1.87 -5.57 5.51
CA PRO A 118 -2.90 -5.92 4.55
C PRO A 118 -4.28 -6.16 5.15
N HIS A 119 -4.35 -6.78 6.34
CA HIS A 119 -5.62 -7.02 7.00
C HIS A 119 -6.31 -5.72 7.42
N ARG A 120 -5.56 -4.66 7.79
CA ARG A 120 -6.14 -3.34 8.11
C ARG A 120 -6.60 -2.61 6.85
N VAL A 121 -5.86 -2.71 5.75
CA VAL A 121 -6.28 -2.17 4.45
C VAL A 121 -7.57 -2.85 3.97
N GLN A 122 -7.62 -4.18 4.03
CA GLN A 122 -8.81 -4.96 3.67
C GLN A 122 -10.00 -4.64 4.59
N ALA A 123 -9.78 -4.52 5.91
CA ALA A 123 -10.83 -4.14 6.85
C ALA A 123 -11.41 -2.74 6.55
N ALA A 124 -10.58 -1.78 6.14
CA ALA A 124 -11.07 -0.45 5.74
C ALA A 124 -11.94 -0.52 4.48
N ILE A 125 -11.57 -1.34 3.49
CA ILE A 125 -12.37 -1.57 2.28
C ILE A 125 -13.70 -2.25 2.63
N GLN A 126 -13.68 -3.25 3.52
CA GLN A 126 -14.87 -3.95 4.00
C GLN A 126 -15.82 -3.00 4.72
N ALA A 127 -15.33 -2.22 5.68
CA ALA A 127 -16.14 -1.27 6.43
C ALA A 127 -16.82 -0.23 5.54
N ASP A 128 -16.12 0.27 4.51
CA ASP A 128 -16.73 1.21 3.55
C ASP A 128 -17.79 0.54 2.68
N ALA A 129 -17.58 -0.72 2.27
CA ALA A 129 -18.57 -1.47 1.52
C ALA A 129 -19.83 -1.77 2.33
N ASP A 130 -19.67 -2.17 3.59
CA ASP A 130 -20.79 -2.40 4.51
C ASP A 130 -21.59 -1.11 4.72
N ARG A 131 -20.89 0.03 4.86
CA ARG A 131 -21.50 1.36 4.96
C ARG A 131 -22.28 1.73 3.70
N ILE A 132 -21.73 1.50 2.50
CA ILE A 132 -22.41 1.75 1.22
C ILE A 132 -23.70 0.93 1.10
N ALA A 133 -23.67 -0.33 1.53
CA ALA A 133 -24.81 -1.23 1.45
C ALA A 133 -25.80 -1.06 2.61
N GLY A 134 -25.41 -0.39 3.70
CA GLY A 134 -26.17 -0.30 4.94
C GLY A 134 -26.25 -1.63 5.72
N ARG A 135 -25.40 -2.61 5.37
CA ARG A 135 -25.37 -3.97 5.94
C ARG A 135 -24.07 -4.69 5.56
N PRO A 136 -23.69 -5.78 6.27
CA PRO A 136 -22.56 -6.61 5.88
C PRO A 136 -22.67 -7.13 4.45
N VAL A 137 -21.56 -7.05 3.69
CA VAL A 137 -21.46 -7.57 2.32
C VAL A 137 -20.29 -8.53 2.15
N ASP A 138 -20.47 -9.55 1.30
CA ASP A 138 -19.37 -10.38 0.83
C ASP A 138 -18.65 -9.70 -0.34
N LEU A 139 -17.37 -9.39 -0.14
CA LEU A 139 -16.48 -8.81 -1.15
C LEU A 139 -15.65 -9.84 -1.91
N TYR A 140 -15.67 -11.12 -1.50
CA TYR A 140 -14.86 -12.19 -2.09
C TYR A 140 -15.56 -12.82 -3.29
N VAL A 141 -15.65 -12.04 -4.37
CA VAL A 141 -16.37 -12.43 -5.57
C VAL A 141 -15.44 -13.08 -6.59
N ARG A 142 -15.89 -14.16 -7.23
CA ARG A 142 -15.19 -14.79 -8.35
C ARG A 142 -14.95 -13.79 -9.48
N LYS A 143 -13.75 -13.84 -10.08
CA LYS A 143 -13.40 -13.01 -11.24
C LYS A 143 -14.47 -13.17 -12.33
N GLY A 144 -14.91 -12.05 -12.90
CA GLY A 144 -15.96 -12.01 -13.93
C GLY A 144 -17.38 -11.80 -13.37
N HIS A 145 -17.63 -12.10 -12.09
CA HIS A 145 -18.98 -12.02 -11.51
C HIS A 145 -19.22 -10.78 -10.63
N VAL A 146 -18.24 -9.88 -10.52
CA VAL A 146 -18.30 -8.70 -9.64
C VAL A 146 -19.50 -7.80 -9.95
N ALA A 147 -19.88 -7.65 -11.23
CA ALA A 147 -21.02 -6.82 -11.60
C ALA A 147 -22.37 -7.43 -11.17
N ASP A 148 -22.53 -8.75 -11.31
CA ASP A 148 -23.73 -9.46 -10.89
C ASP A 148 -23.85 -9.49 -9.36
N ALA A 149 -22.74 -9.76 -8.68
CA ALA A 149 -22.69 -9.77 -7.22
C ALA A 149 -23.02 -8.39 -6.62
N ALA A 150 -22.54 -7.30 -7.21
CA ALA A 150 -22.92 -5.96 -6.73
C ALA A 150 -24.42 -5.69 -6.92
N ARG A 151 -25.01 -6.12 -8.04
CA ARG A 151 -26.43 -5.94 -8.34
C ARG A 151 -27.34 -6.76 -7.43
N SER A 152 -26.91 -7.94 -6.98
CA SER A 152 -27.75 -8.82 -6.16
C SER A 152 -28.12 -8.21 -4.80
N TYR A 153 -27.40 -7.18 -4.34
CA TYR A 153 -27.74 -6.44 -3.13
C TYR A 153 -28.91 -5.45 -3.31
N GLY A 154 -29.47 -5.29 -4.51
CA GLY A 154 -30.70 -4.50 -4.74
C GLY A 154 -30.56 -3.01 -4.39
N LEU A 155 -29.35 -2.46 -4.48
CA LEU A 155 -29.06 -1.07 -4.15
C LEU A 155 -29.39 -0.13 -5.32
N GLY A 156 -29.51 1.18 -5.06
CA GLY A 156 -29.59 2.19 -6.12
C GLY A 156 -28.35 2.19 -7.03
N ALA A 157 -28.47 2.77 -8.23
CA ALA A 157 -27.42 2.71 -9.26
C ALA A 157 -26.04 3.22 -8.78
N ARG A 158 -26.02 4.32 -8.02
CA ARG A 158 -24.79 4.88 -7.44
C ARG A 158 -24.15 3.94 -6.43
N ALA A 159 -24.91 3.49 -5.43
CA ALA A 159 -24.41 2.59 -4.40
C ALA A 159 -23.97 1.24 -4.98
N THR A 160 -24.67 0.73 -6.00
CA THR A 160 -24.25 -0.46 -6.75
C THR A 160 -22.90 -0.26 -7.43
N ALA A 161 -22.67 0.90 -8.07
CA ALA A 161 -21.40 1.20 -8.71
C ALA A 161 -20.24 1.35 -7.70
N GLU A 162 -20.49 1.99 -6.56
CA GLU A 162 -19.52 2.13 -5.46
C GLU A 162 -19.20 0.76 -4.83
N LEU A 163 -20.20 -0.08 -4.55
CA LEU A 163 -20.00 -1.44 -4.03
C LEU A 163 -19.22 -2.33 -5.02
N ARG A 164 -19.55 -2.25 -6.31
CA ARG A 164 -18.79 -2.93 -7.37
C ARG A 164 -17.31 -2.51 -7.35
N GLN A 165 -17.03 -1.22 -7.11
CA GLN A 165 -15.67 -0.74 -6.98
C GLN A 165 -14.98 -1.33 -5.74
N ARG A 166 -15.65 -1.42 -4.59
CA ARG A 166 -15.09 -2.04 -3.37
C ARG A 166 -14.71 -3.50 -3.57
N MET A 167 -15.52 -4.27 -4.31
CA MET A 167 -15.19 -5.65 -4.66
C MET A 167 -13.93 -5.74 -5.54
N ILE A 168 -13.75 -4.82 -6.49
CA ILE A 168 -12.52 -4.74 -7.31
C ILE A 168 -11.32 -4.36 -6.45
N ASP A 169 -11.49 -3.39 -5.55
CA ASP A 169 -10.44 -2.88 -4.68
C ASP A 169 -9.98 -3.94 -3.69
N MET A 170 -10.92 -4.69 -3.08
CA MET A 170 -10.62 -5.84 -2.23
C MET A 170 -9.79 -6.90 -2.99
N ALA A 171 -10.22 -7.26 -4.20
CA ALA A 171 -9.50 -8.25 -5.01
C ALA A 171 -8.06 -7.78 -5.35
N ASN A 172 -7.86 -6.49 -5.63
CA ASN A 172 -6.53 -5.92 -5.88
C ASN A 172 -5.68 -5.90 -4.60
N ALA A 173 -6.23 -5.44 -3.47
CA ALA A 173 -5.55 -5.41 -2.19
C ALA A 173 -5.10 -6.80 -1.73
N GLN A 174 -5.93 -7.83 -1.97
CA GLN A 174 -5.55 -9.22 -1.73
C GLN A 174 -4.47 -9.72 -2.68
N ARG A 175 -4.62 -9.45 -3.99
CA ARG A 175 -3.67 -9.91 -5.01
C ARG A 175 -2.26 -9.36 -4.76
N HIS A 176 -2.17 -8.08 -4.39
CA HIS A 176 -0.90 -7.41 -4.13
C HIS A 176 -0.41 -7.58 -2.69
N HIS A 177 -1.25 -8.16 -1.82
CA HIS A 177 -1.00 -8.19 -0.38
C HIS A 177 -0.62 -6.77 0.11
N GLU A 178 -1.49 -5.80 -0.20
CA GLU A 178 -1.17 -4.37 -0.17
C GLU A 178 -0.89 -3.88 1.26
N TRP A 179 0.26 -3.23 1.42
CA TRP A 179 0.64 -2.50 2.62
C TRP A 179 0.54 -1.00 2.36
N MET A 180 0.22 -0.23 3.37
CA MET A 180 0.25 1.23 3.30
C MET A 180 1.06 1.79 4.46
N ILE A 181 1.88 2.79 4.17
CA ILE A 181 2.60 3.55 5.20
C ILE A 181 2.09 4.98 5.14
N ARG A 182 1.60 5.49 6.26
CA ARG A 182 1.21 6.89 6.44
C ARG A 182 2.41 7.74 6.84
N GLY A 183 2.49 8.97 6.34
CA GLY A 183 3.51 9.94 6.71
C GLY A 183 4.78 9.85 5.86
N VAL A 184 5.75 10.72 6.18
CA VAL A 184 7.06 10.75 5.50
C VAL A 184 7.91 9.61 6.03
N LEU A 185 8.34 8.71 5.14
CA LEU A 185 9.18 7.57 5.50
C LEU A 185 10.66 7.96 5.39
N PRO A 186 11.44 7.94 6.49
CA PRO A 186 12.83 8.35 6.43
C PRO A 186 13.69 7.47 5.50
N GLY A 187 14.58 8.08 4.74
CA GLY A 187 15.38 7.43 3.71
C GLY A 187 16.30 6.33 4.25
N ARG A 188 16.66 6.38 5.54
CA ARG A 188 17.42 5.30 6.21
C ARG A 188 16.69 3.94 6.26
N TYR A 189 15.39 3.89 5.98
CA TYR A 189 14.61 2.65 5.86
C TYR A 189 14.33 2.28 4.40
N VAL A 190 14.63 3.16 3.45
CA VAL A 190 14.38 3.00 2.02
C VAL A 190 15.66 2.53 1.33
N GLY A 191 15.57 1.39 0.65
CA GLY A 191 16.59 0.91 -0.30
C GLY A 191 16.19 1.25 -1.73
N GLY A 192 17.15 1.71 -2.54
CA GLY A 192 16.92 2.10 -3.93
C GLY A 192 16.80 3.61 -4.13
N PRO A 193 16.28 4.07 -5.28
CA PRO A 193 15.65 3.28 -6.33
C PRO A 193 16.68 2.44 -7.10
N HIS A 194 16.31 1.19 -7.39
CA HIS A 194 17.06 0.28 -8.24
C HIS A 194 16.37 0.14 -9.59
N THR A 195 17.12 0.17 -10.68
CA THR A 195 16.61 -0.19 -12.01
C THR A 195 16.39 -1.70 -12.04
N GLU A 196 15.19 -2.16 -12.38
CA GLU A 196 14.97 -3.58 -12.64
C GLU A 196 15.60 -3.92 -13.99
N GLU A 197 16.70 -4.69 -13.99
CA GLU A 197 17.27 -5.22 -15.23
C GLU A 197 16.24 -6.12 -15.91
N ARG A 198 15.99 -5.84 -17.20
CA ARG A 198 15.19 -6.73 -18.04
C ARG A 198 16.01 -8.00 -18.29
N HIS A 199 15.72 -9.07 -17.57
CA HIS A 199 16.11 -10.39 -18.05
C HIS A 199 15.29 -10.65 -19.31
N GLY A 200 15.97 -10.59 -20.46
CA GLY A 200 15.44 -10.89 -21.79
C GLY A 200 15.14 -12.36 -21.99
#